data_AF-A0AAU9X6L8-F1
#
_entry.id   AF-A0AAU9X6L8-F1
#
_cell.length_a   1.000
_cell.length_b   1.000
_cell.length_c   1.000
_cell.angle_alpha   90.00
_cell.angle_beta   90.00
_cell.angle_gamma   90.00
#
_symmetry.space_group_name_H-M   'P 1'
#
loop_
_entity.id
_entity.type
_entity.pdbx_description
1 polymer ?
#
loop_
_entity_poly.entity_id
_entity_poly.type
_entity_poly.pdbx_seq_one_letter_code
_entity_poly.pdbx_strand_id
1 'polypeptide(L)'
;MKYFVLVAVGILTLSQEIFLIRVSQTTAADASNVDECTHYKELSGPFRTLTYYNASLEMCDDHLQRGWYRFLRQAGRMMPTNCVPKFHCGTYGPGWLDGDHPMPQDGRVMRRICFHLEGECCKEWKMIQIRNCGNFMVYHLEPPPECPMRYCGDAVMEEAHILGEERPTVKEELTPTVEQKRPIVAEIPDECENHGLLDSADRSQGFYDPFVSLTDAGLSPGWYRFKDGAGFQMADRCVKLFHCGTHATGWLKNGHPTQSEGAVAREVCFHWRDDCCYFRQQIMVRRCEHFYIYKFPRMDISYLRYCGKGSVMDNHWLTH
;
A
#
# COMPACT_ATOMS: atom_id res chain seq x y z
N MET A 1 -67.12 -32.74 35.57
CA MET A 1 -68.31 -31.90 35.28
C MET A 1 -68.06 -30.49 35.79
N LYS A 2 -68.25 -29.49 34.91
CA LYS A 2 -68.58 -28.06 35.11
C LYS A 2 -67.95 -27.23 36.26
N TYR A 3 -67.15 -26.25 35.82
CA TYR A 3 -66.91 -24.85 36.25
C TYR A 3 -67.76 -24.23 37.38
N PHE A 4 -67.12 -23.40 38.21
CA PHE A 4 -67.58 -22.07 38.64
C PHE A 4 -66.39 -21.16 39.06
N VAL A 5 -66.61 -19.85 39.01
CA VAL A 5 -65.65 -18.76 38.73
C VAL A 5 -65.83 -17.62 39.74
N LEU A 6 -64.70 -16.99 40.18
CA LEU A 6 -64.53 -15.58 40.67
C LEU A 6 -65.25 -15.15 41.98
N VAL A 7 -64.90 -14.11 42.76
CA VAL A 7 -63.87 -13.03 42.84
C VAL A 7 -63.77 -12.64 44.34
N ALA A 8 -62.69 -11.97 44.78
CA ALA A 8 -62.70 -10.60 45.37
C ALA A 8 -61.61 -10.38 46.45
N VAL A 9 -61.17 -9.13 46.52
CA VAL A 9 -59.84 -8.64 46.90
C VAL A 9 -59.91 -7.76 48.16
N GLY A 10 -58.81 -7.74 48.92
CA GLY A 10 -58.44 -6.65 49.83
C GLY A 10 -58.57 -7.01 51.32
N ILE A 11 -57.71 -6.65 52.27
CA ILE A 11 -56.82 -5.49 52.44
C ILE A 11 -55.83 -5.79 53.63
N LEU A 12 -54.67 -5.10 53.64
CA LEU A 12 -53.74 -4.78 54.76
C LEU A 12 -52.90 -5.88 55.44
N THR A 13 -51.56 -5.77 55.31
CA THR A 13 -50.63 -5.79 56.46
C THR A 13 -49.40 -4.91 56.18
N LEU A 14 -49.00 -4.15 57.20
CA LEU A 14 -47.81 -3.31 57.34
C LEU A 14 -46.82 -4.05 58.24
N SER A 15 -45.56 -4.21 57.82
CA SER A 15 -44.34 -3.93 58.62
C SER A 15 -43.08 -4.45 57.92
N GLN A 16 -42.08 -3.58 57.81
CA GLN A 16 -40.70 -3.72 57.31
C GLN A 16 -39.96 -4.90 58.00
N GLU A 17 -38.89 -5.53 57.51
CA GLU A 17 -37.72 -5.14 56.71
C GLU A 17 -37.15 -6.42 56.04
N ILE A 18 -36.85 -6.41 54.73
CA ILE A 18 -35.78 -7.25 54.16
C ILE A 18 -35.02 -6.41 53.13
N PHE A 19 -33.82 -6.01 53.53
CA PHE A 19 -32.82 -5.33 52.71
C PHE A 19 -32.37 -6.28 51.58
N LEU A 20 -33.00 -6.20 50.41
CA LEU A 20 -32.46 -6.81 49.19
C LEU A 20 -31.37 -5.88 48.66
N ILE A 21 -30.12 -6.20 48.99
CA ILE A 21 -28.95 -5.68 48.29
C ILE A 21 -29.08 -6.11 46.83
N ARG A 22 -29.56 -5.21 45.97
CA ARG A 22 -29.25 -5.28 44.54
C ARG A 22 -27.75 -5.04 44.46
N VAL A 23 -26.98 -6.11 44.31
CA VAL A 23 -25.66 -6.00 43.69
C VAL A 23 -25.95 -5.51 42.28
N SER A 24 -25.89 -4.19 42.10
CA SER A 24 -25.62 -3.62 40.79
C SER A 24 -24.34 -4.28 40.35
N GLN A 25 -24.44 -5.25 39.46
CA GLN A 25 -23.31 -5.64 38.64
C GLN A 25 -22.94 -4.37 37.87
N THR A 26 -22.06 -3.57 38.45
CA THR A 26 -21.15 -2.74 37.67
C THR A 26 -20.39 -3.73 36.82
N THR A 27 -20.92 -4.00 35.64
CA THR A 27 -20.15 -4.49 34.52
C THR A 27 -18.92 -3.61 34.49
N ALA A 28 -17.76 -4.21 34.78
CA ALA A 28 -16.49 -3.59 34.49
C ALA A 28 -16.60 -3.13 33.04
N ALA A 29 -16.72 -1.82 32.85
CA ALA A 29 -16.66 -1.21 31.55
C ALA A 29 -15.33 -1.66 30.95
N ASP A 30 -15.45 -2.47 29.90
CA ASP A 30 -14.66 -2.39 28.69
C ASP A 30 -13.19 -2.06 28.95
N ALA A 31 -12.38 -3.10 29.16
CA ALA A 31 -10.96 -3.04 28.88
C ALA A 31 -10.83 -2.80 27.37
N SER A 32 -10.94 -1.53 26.97
CA SER A 32 -10.88 -0.97 25.62
C SER A 32 -10.96 -2.04 24.54
N ASN A 33 -12.16 -2.33 24.04
CA ASN A 33 -12.34 -3.13 22.83
C ASN A 33 -11.79 -2.35 21.61
N VAL A 34 -10.46 -2.25 21.56
CA VAL A 34 -9.70 -1.65 20.46
C VAL A 34 -9.79 -2.64 19.31
N ASP A 35 -10.64 -2.29 18.34
CA ASP A 35 -10.81 -3.04 17.11
C ASP A 35 -9.52 -2.98 16.28
N GLU A 36 -8.94 -4.15 15.99
CA GLU A 36 -7.75 -4.32 15.16
C GLU A 36 -7.92 -3.76 13.74
N CYS A 37 -9.17 -3.62 13.28
CA CYS A 37 -9.50 -3.03 11.98
C CYS A 37 -9.50 -1.50 11.99
N THR A 38 -9.42 -0.87 13.15
CA THR A 38 -9.33 0.59 13.29
C THR A 38 -8.00 1.05 13.88
N HIS A 39 -7.32 0.19 14.65
CA HIS A 39 -6.06 0.50 15.32
C HIS A 39 -5.01 -0.54 14.99
N TYR A 40 -4.14 -0.21 14.03
CA TYR A 40 -3.02 -1.03 13.60
C TYR A 40 -1.81 -0.15 13.25
N LYS A 41 -0.64 -0.77 13.16
CA LYS A 41 0.60 -0.16 12.67
C LYS A 41 0.79 -0.50 11.20
N GLU A 42 1.46 0.38 10.46
CA GLU A 42 1.69 0.16 9.02
C GLU A 42 3.05 -0.52 8.78
N LEU A 43 3.06 -1.55 7.93
CA LEU A 43 4.26 -2.07 7.29
C LEU A 43 4.26 -1.61 5.83
N SER A 44 5.03 -0.56 5.53
CA SER A 44 5.04 0.07 4.21
C SER A 44 6.41 0.12 3.54
N GLY A 45 7.42 -0.52 4.14
CA GLY A 45 8.80 -0.44 3.65
C GLY A 45 8.95 -1.04 2.24
N PRO A 46 9.59 -0.34 1.29
CA PRO A 46 9.66 -0.77 -0.11
C PRO A 46 10.52 -2.02 -0.32
N PHE A 47 11.38 -2.33 0.63
CA PHE A 47 12.22 -3.52 0.58
C PHE A 47 11.48 -4.77 1.07
N ARG A 48 10.25 -4.66 1.62
CA ARG A 48 9.49 -5.80 2.17
C ARG A 48 8.69 -6.59 1.12
N THR A 49 8.63 -6.11 -0.12
CA THR A 49 7.89 -6.80 -1.19
C THR A 49 8.58 -8.10 -1.60
N LEU A 50 7.76 -9.10 -1.93
CA LEU A 50 8.14 -10.35 -2.60
C LEU A 50 9.12 -10.11 -3.77
N THR A 51 8.92 -9.03 -4.54
CA THR A 51 9.71 -8.76 -5.76
C THR A 51 11.07 -8.11 -5.49
N TYR A 52 11.34 -7.69 -4.25
CA TYR A 52 12.61 -7.06 -3.90
C TYR A 52 13.63 -8.13 -3.53
N TYR A 53 14.58 -8.38 -4.43
CA TYR A 53 15.71 -9.28 -4.22
C TYR A 53 16.99 -8.49 -3.95
N ASN A 54 17.72 -8.85 -2.88
CA ASN A 54 19.05 -8.34 -2.62
C ASN A 54 19.85 -9.31 -1.73
N ALA A 55 20.83 -10.01 -2.33
CA ALA A 55 21.66 -10.98 -1.61
C ALA A 55 22.67 -10.36 -0.62
N SER A 56 22.88 -9.05 -0.69
CA SER A 56 23.84 -8.33 0.17
C SER A 56 23.16 -7.59 1.32
N LEU A 57 21.82 -7.61 1.40
CA LEU A 57 21.06 -6.86 2.38
C LEU A 57 20.31 -7.82 3.33
N GLU A 58 20.67 -7.73 4.60
CA GLU A 58 20.17 -8.60 5.66
C GLU A 58 19.41 -7.81 6.73
N MET A 59 18.32 -7.13 6.33
CA MET A 59 17.49 -6.41 7.30
C MET A 59 16.75 -7.42 8.20
N CYS A 60 16.40 -7.00 9.41
CA CYS A 60 15.65 -7.80 10.37
C CYS A 60 14.45 -7.04 10.97
N ASP A 61 13.44 -7.79 11.41
CA ASP A 61 12.28 -7.31 12.17
C ASP A 61 12.43 -7.56 13.68
N ASP A 62 13.66 -7.70 14.20
CA ASP A 62 13.97 -7.85 15.62
C ASP A 62 13.44 -6.72 16.50
N HIS A 63 13.37 -5.51 15.96
CA HIS A 63 12.80 -4.35 16.63
C HIS A 63 11.30 -4.17 16.40
N LEU A 64 10.62 -5.11 15.72
CA LEU A 64 9.18 -5.05 15.49
C LEU A 64 8.42 -5.28 16.81
N GLN A 65 7.72 -4.26 17.29
CA GLN A 65 6.93 -4.38 18.52
C GLN A 65 5.74 -5.31 18.32
N ARG A 66 5.40 -6.12 19.32
CA ARG A 66 4.17 -6.92 19.28
C ARG A 66 2.93 -6.04 19.03
N GLY A 67 2.06 -6.42 18.11
CA GLY A 67 0.79 -5.74 17.85
C GLY A 67 0.18 -6.04 16.49
N TRP A 68 -0.92 -5.36 16.16
CA TRP A 68 -1.59 -5.47 14.86
C TRP A 68 -0.90 -4.63 13.81
N TYR A 69 -0.62 -5.24 12.66
CA TYR A 69 0.02 -4.61 11.51
C TYR A 69 -0.77 -4.80 10.23
N ARG A 70 -0.73 -3.80 9.36
CA ARG A 70 -1.29 -3.86 8.00
C ARG A 70 -0.17 -3.63 6.99
N PHE A 71 -0.07 -4.50 6.00
CA PHE A 71 0.79 -4.27 4.83
C PHE A 71 0.16 -3.21 3.94
N LEU A 72 0.96 -2.22 3.57
CA LEU A 72 0.53 -1.10 2.74
C LEU A 72 1.62 -0.69 1.76
N ARG A 73 1.22 0.09 0.76
CA ARG A 73 2.12 0.73 -0.21
C ARG A 73 3.01 -0.33 -0.88
N GLN A 74 4.31 -0.04 -1.01
CA GLN A 74 5.28 -0.91 -1.67
C GLN A 74 5.55 -2.21 -0.93
N ALA A 75 5.19 -2.33 0.34
CA ALA A 75 5.28 -3.62 1.03
C ALA A 75 4.22 -4.61 0.53
N GLY A 76 3.16 -4.14 -0.15
CA GLY A 76 2.07 -4.96 -0.63
C GLY A 76 0.81 -4.86 0.22
N ARG A 77 -0.17 -5.73 -0.04
CA ARG A 77 -1.50 -5.69 0.61
C ARG A 77 -1.72 -6.81 1.63
N MET A 78 -0.93 -7.87 1.55
CA MET A 78 -1.01 -9.06 2.39
C MET A 78 0.34 -9.75 2.47
N MET A 79 0.53 -10.70 3.38
CA MET A 79 1.69 -11.60 3.32
C MET A 79 1.54 -12.57 2.13
N PRO A 80 2.63 -13.01 1.47
CA PRO A 80 2.54 -14.06 0.46
C PRO A 80 2.13 -15.39 1.11
N THR A 81 1.31 -16.20 0.41
CA THR A 81 0.87 -17.53 0.87
C THR A 81 1.73 -18.68 0.36
N ASN A 82 2.78 -18.35 -0.41
CA ASN A 82 3.72 -19.30 -0.97
C ASN A 82 5.12 -19.06 -0.41
N CYS A 83 5.94 -20.11 -0.41
CA CYS A 83 7.33 -20.02 0.00
C CYS A 83 8.08 -18.93 -0.77
N VAL A 84 8.67 -18.01 -0.01
CA VAL A 84 9.49 -16.93 -0.56
C VAL A 84 10.95 -17.37 -0.60
N PRO A 85 11.66 -17.24 -1.75
CA PRO A 85 13.08 -17.58 -1.82
C PRO A 85 13.93 -16.66 -0.94
N LYS A 86 15.02 -17.20 -0.37
CA LYS A 86 16.00 -16.42 0.43
C LYS A 86 16.45 -15.15 -0.31
N PHE A 87 16.81 -14.12 0.46
CA PHE A 87 17.25 -12.81 -0.05
C PHE A 87 16.18 -11.94 -0.71
N HIS A 88 14.92 -12.38 -0.67
CA HIS A 88 13.78 -11.54 -1.00
C HIS A 88 13.28 -10.78 0.23
N CYS A 89 12.47 -9.74 0.02
CA CYS A 89 11.95 -8.89 1.09
C CYS A 89 13.05 -8.21 1.93
N GLY A 90 14.24 -8.07 1.33
CA GLY A 90 15.40 -7.39 1.90
C GLY A 90 15.94 -8.08 3.14
N THR A 91 15.84 -9.40 3.20
CA THR A 91 16.25 -10.22 4.34
C THR A 91 16.77 -11.57 3.89
N TYR A 92 17.62 -12.22 4.69
CA TYR A 92 18.08 -13.59 4.40
C TYR A 92 16.93 -14.59 4.57
N GLY A 93 16.17 -14.45 5.66
CA GLY A 93 15.07 -15.32 6.05
C GLY A 93 13.68 -14.69 5.84
N PRO A 94 13.13 -14.72 4.62
CA PRO A 94 11.82 -14.14 4.36
C PRO A 94 10.70 -14.95 5.00
N GLY A 95 9.79 -14.24 5.68
CA GLY A 95 8.61 -14.78 6.35
C GLY A 95 7.36 -14.73 5.47
N TRP A 96 6.64 -15.84 5.37
CA TRP A 96 5.46 -16.00 4.53
C TRP A 96 4.34 -16.77 5.26
N LEU A 97 3.10 -16.61 4.83
CA LEU A 97 1.94 -17.25 5.45
C LEU A 97 1.76 -18.68 4.94
N ASP A 98 1.79 -19.66 5.83
CA ASP A 98 1.54 -21.06 5.48
C ASP A 98 0.05 -21.37 5.57
N GLY A 99 -0.60 -21.28 4.41
CA GLY A 99 -2.04 -21.49 4.20
C GLY A 99 -2.77 -20.22 3.75
N ASP A 100 -4.09 -20.32 3.68
CA ASP A 100 -4.93 -19.24 3.15
C ASP A 100 -5.24 -18.14 4.18
N HIS A 101 -5.39 -16.91 3.67
CA HIS A 101 -5.93 -15.80 4.43
C HIS A 101 -7.41 -16.06 4.83
N PRO A 102 -7.85 -15.60 6.01
CA PRO A 102 -9.25 -15.72 6.43
C PRO A 102 -10.20 -14.92 5.52
N MET A 103 -11.43 -15.38 5.41
CA MET A 103 -12.55 -14.59 4.91
C MET A 103 -13.08 -13.63 6.00
N PRO A 104 -13.82 -12.56 5.65
CA PRO A 104 -14.33 -11.61 6.64
C PRO A 104 -15.17 -12.25 7.76
N GLN A 105 -15.93 -13.30 7.44
CA GLN A 105 -16.78 -14.02 8.39
C GLN A 105 -16.00 -14.92 9.38
N ASP A 106 -14.73 -15.22 9.10
CA ASP A 106 -13.93 -16.13 9.93
C ASP A 106 -13.43 -15.46 11.22
N GLY A 107 -13.50 -14.13 11.30
CA GLY A 107 -13.02 -13.38 12.46
C GLY A 107 -11.49 -13.46 12.62
N ARG A 108 -11.03 -13.51 13.87
CA ARG A 108 -9.60 -13.69 14.18
C ARG A 108 -9.26 -15.17 14.09
N VAL A 109 -8.35 -15.52 13.18
CA VAL A 109 -7.88 -16.90 13.01
C VAL A 109 -6.41 -17.01 13.37
N MET A 110 -6.00 -18.16 13.89
CA MET A 110 -4.59 -18.51 14.04
C MET A 110 -4.06 -19.09 12.73
N ARG A 111 -2.88 -18.63 12.31
CA ARG A 111 -2.14 -19.17 11.16
C ARG A 111 -0.65 -19.26 11.45
N ARG A 112 0.02 -20.15 10.73
CA ARG A 112 1.48 -20.32 10.82
C ARG A 112 2.15 -19.37 9.83
N ILE A 113 3.13 -18.60 10.30
CA ILE A 113 4.12 -17.94 9.46
C ILE A 113 5.37 -18.80 9.43
N CYS A 114 5.88 -19.07 8.25
CA CYS A 114 7.10 -19.81 7.99
C CYS A 114 8.22 -18.87 7.54
N PHE A 115 9.46 -19.17 7.92
CA PHE A 115 10.66 -18.47 7.48
C PHE A 115 11.59 -19.42 6.72
N HIS A 116 12.05 -18.98 5.55
CA HIS A 116 12.93 -19.78 4.70
C HIS A 116 14.39 -19.59 5.12
N LEU A 117 15.00 -20.62 5.71
CA LEU A 117 16.44 -20.65 6.04
C LEU A 117 17.09 -21.93 5.55
N GLU A 118 18.40 -21.93 5.35
CA GLU A 118 19.21 -23.13 5.09
C GLU A 118 18.75 -24.00 3.89
N GLY A 119 17.88 -23.47 3.02
CA GLY A 119 17.29 -24.22 1.90
C GLY A 119 15.97 -24.93 2.24
N GLU A 120 15.46 -24.80 3.46
CA GLU A 120 14.14 -25.27 3.89
C GLU A 120 13.16 -24.08 3.94
N CYS A 121 12.06 -24.18 3.20
CA CYS A 121 11.05 -23.12 3.08
C CYS A 121 10.36 -22.72 4.40
N CYS A 122 10.30 -23.64 5.35
CA CYS A 122 9.69 -23.42 6.67
C CYS A 122 10.59 -24.03 7.75
N LYS A 123 11.86 -23.58 7.78
CA LYS A 123 12.83 -24.02 8.78
C LYS A 123 12.39 -23.56 10.16
N GLU A 124 12.08 -22.28 10.25
CA GLU A 124 11.57 -21.62 11.45
C GLU A 124 10.13 -21.15 11.23
N TRP A 125 9.34 -21.11 12.30
CA TRP A 125 7.94 -20.72 12.19
C TRP A 125 7.38 -20.14 13.47
N LYS A 126 6.28 -19.38 13.35
CA LYS A 126 5.49 -18.89 14.47
C LYS A 126 4.01 -18.92 14.17
N MET A 127 3.19 -18.99 15.20
CA MET A 127 1.75 -18.87 15.08
C MET A 127 1.34 -17.43 15.38
N ILE A 128 0.56 -16.83 14.48
CA ILE A 128 0.04 -15.45 14.62
C ILE A 128 -1.48 -15.42 14.50
N GLN A 129 -2.09 -14.35 14.99
CA GLN A 129 -3.49 -14.04 14.68
C GLN A 129 -3.58 -13.20 13.41
N ILE A 130 -4.57 -13.49 12.58
CA ILE A 130 -4.88 -12.74 11.37
C ILE A 130 -6.37 -12.42 11.36
N ARG A 131 -6.71 -11.19 10.96
CA ARG A 131 -8.09 -10.75 10.76
C ARG A 131 -8.25 -10.17 9.35
N ASN A 132 -9.33 -10.58 8.67
CA ASN A 132 -9.80 -9.91 7.48
C ASN A 132 -10.82 -8.83 7.89
N CYS A 133 -10.53 -7.57 7.59
CA CYS A 133 -11.34 -6.40 7.91
C CYS A 133 -12.30 -6.01 6.77
N GLY A 134 -12.47 -6.90 5.78
CA GLY A 134 -13.27 -6.70 4.57
C GLY A 134 -12.41 -6.27 3.39
N ASN A 135 -11.76 -5.10 3.50
CA ASN A 135 -10.96 -4.52 2.40
C ASN A 135 -9.43 -4.67 2.59
N PHE A 136 -8.97 -5.11 3.75
CA PHE A 136 -7.57 -5.38 4.05
C PHE A 136 -7.40 -6.44 5.14
N MET A 137 -6.18 -6.96 5.23
CA MET A 137 -5.77 -7.91 6.25
C MET A 137 -4.93 -7.21 7.32
N VAL A 138 -5.13 -7.60 8.57
CA VAL A 138 -4.25 -7.24 9.68
C VAL A 138 -3.67 -8.50 10.32
N TYR A 139 -2.40 -8.40 10.71
CA TYR A 139 -1.58 -9.48 11.22
C TYR A 139 -1.08 -9.09 12.61
N HIS A 140 -1.31 -9.92 13.61
CA HIS A 140 -0.78 -9.70 14.94
C HIS A 140 0.65 -10.23 15.01
N LEU A 141 1.60 -9.37 14.65
CA LEU A 141 3.02 -9.71 14.50
C LEU A 141 3.82 -9.37 15.76
N GLU A 142 5.00 -9.96 15.85
CA GLU A 142 5.99 -9.76 16.93
C GLU A 142 7.40 -10.04 16.36
N PRO A 143 8.50 -9.86 17.10
CA PRO A 143 9.82 -10.18 16.56
C PRO A 143 9.92 -11.63 16.04
N PRO A 144 10.61 -11.85 14.91
CA PRO A 144 10.89 -13.19 14.40
C PRO A 144 11.81 -13.95 15.37
N PRO A 145 11.91 -15.30 15.24
CA PRO A 145 12.74 -16.10 16.14
C PRO A 145 14.23 -15.74 16.08
N GLU A 146 14.75 -15.43 14.90
CA GLU A 146 16.15 -15.12 14.67
C GLU A 146 16.33 -14.02 13.61
N CYS A 147 17.54 -13.47 13.50
CA CYS A 147 17.92 -12.55 12.44
C CYS A 147 18.94 -13.18 11.47
N PRO A 148 18.91 -12.80 10.18
CA PRO A 148 18.11 -11.73 9.60
C PRO A 148 16.81 -12.30 9.00
N MET A 149 15.69 -12.18 9.71
CA MET A 149 14.36 -12.55 9.24
C MET A 149 13.41 -11.36 9.24
N ARG A 150 12.46 -11.35 8.29
CA ARG A 150 11.43 -10.31 8.18
C ARG A 150 10.14 -10.85 7.60
N TYR A 151 9.02 -10.24 7.97
CA TYR A 151 7.74 -10.53 7.35
C TYR A 151 7.68 -9.89 5.95
N CYS A 152 7.52 -10.74 4.94
CA CYS A 152 7.29 -10.31 3.56
C CYS A 152 5.87 -9.82 3.38
N GLY A 153 5.70 -8.85 2.48
CA GLY A 153 4.41 -8.60 1.89
C GLY A 153 4.41 -8.88 0.39
N ASP A 154 3.24 -9.25 -0.09
CA ASP A 154 2.91 -9.54 -1.46
C ASP A 154 2.35 -8.27 -2.09
N ALA A 155 3.23 -7.56 -2.78
CA ALA A 155 2.82 -6.50 -3.68
C ALA A 155 2.35 -7.18 -4.96
N VAL A 156 1.03 -7.27 -5.12
CA VAL A 156 0.42 -7.75 -6.36
C VAL A 156 0.91 -6.85 -7.49
N MET A 157 1.86 -7.37 -8.28
CA MET A 157 2.17 -6.90 -9.62
C MET A 157 1.19 -7.63 -10.51
N GLU A 158 0.10 -6.98 -10.92
CA GLU A 158 -0.93 -7.65 -11.71
C GLU A 158 -0.39 -7.89 -13.13
N GLU A 159 0.23 -9.06 -13.34
CA GLU A 159 0.63 -9.56 -14.65
C GLU A 159 -0.59 -10.14 -15.37
N ALA A 160 -0.92 -9.55 -16.51
CA ALA A 160 -1.93 -10.03 -17.44
C ALA A 160 -1.55 -11.40 -18.01
N HIS A 161 -2.21 -12.46 -17.55
CA HIS A 161 -2.13 -13.78 -18.19
C HIS A 161 -3.36 -13.98 -19.10
N ILE A 162 -3.17 -13.72 -20.39
CA ILE A 162 -4.09 -14.09 -21.46
C ILE A 162 -3.90 -15.59 -21.73
N LEU A 163 -4.91 -16.41 -21.45
CA LEU A 163 -5.16 -17.62 -22.24
C LEU A 163 -6.64 -17.63 -22.62
N GLY A 164 -6.87 -17.53 -23.93
CA GLY A 164 -8.19 -17.51 -24.53
C GLY A 164 -8.89 -18.84 -24.37
N GLU A 165 -10.20 -18.75 -24.11
CA GLU A 165 -11.13 -19.86 -24.24
C GLU A 165 -12.18 -19.43 -25.26
N GLU A 166 -12.12 -19.99 -26.47
CA GLU A 166 -13.20 -19.91 -27.44
C GLU A 166 -14.45 -20.53 -26.82
N ARG A 167 -15.56 -19.78 -26.79
CA ARG A 167 -16.86 -20.32 -26.39
C ARG A 167 -17.85 -20.30 -27.56
N PRO A 168 -18.65 -21.37 -27.74
CA PRO A 168 -19.38 -21.65 -28.98
C PRO A 168 -20.56 -20.73 -29.22
N THR A 169 -20.85 -20.55 -30.49
CA THR A 169 -22.09 -20.00 -31.02
C THR A 169 -23.29 -20.86 -30.61
N VAL A 170 -24.09 -20.36 -29.67
CA VAL A 170 -25.48 -20.80 -29.50
C VAL A 170 -26.37 -19.65 -29.93
N LYS A 171 -27.18 -19.90 -30.96
CA LYS A 171 -28.23 -19.00 -31.42
C LYS A 171 -29.38 -19.09 -30.42
N GLU A 172 -29.72 -17.97 -29.79
CA GLU A 172 -30.95 -17.88 -29.01
C GLU A 172 -31.82 -16.73 -29.52
N GLU A 173 -33.10 -17.05 -29.54
CA GLU A 173 -34.19 -16.46 -30.32
C GLU A 173 -34.80 -15.26 -29.59
N LEU A 174 -35.20 -14.26 -30.36
CA LEU A 174 -35.65 -12.95 -29.86
C LEU A 174 -36.92 -13.05 -29.01
N THR A 175 -36.86 -12.50 -27.79
CA THR A 175 -38.03 -11.91 -27.12
C THR A 175 -37.67 -10.49 -26.66
N PRO A 176 -38.56 -9.48 -26.85
CA PRO A 176 -38.25 -8.10 -26.53
C PRO A 176 -38.71 -7.76 -25.11
N THR A 177 -37.78 -7.36 -24.24
CA THR A 177 -38.12 -6.70 -22.97
C THR A 177 -37.28 -5.44 -22.78
N VAL A 178 -37.98 -4.32 -22.93
CA VAL A 178 -37.79 -2.97 -22.38
C VAL A 178 -36.38 -2.61 -21.88
N GLU A 179 -35.72 -1.76 -22.65
CA GLU A 179 -34.43 -1.15 -22.40
C GLU A 179 -34.52 -0.11 -21.26
N GLN A 180 -34.06 -0.48 -20.06
CA GLN A 180 -33.76 0.48 -19.01
C GLN A 180 -32.25 0.77 -19.06
N LYS A 181 -31.91 1.97 -19.56
CA LYS A 181 -30.53 2.43 -19.76
C LYS A 181 -29.77 2.42 -18.44
N ARG A 182 -28.88 1.43 -18.30
CA ARG A 182 -27.94 1.30 -17.18
C ARG A 182 -26.95 2.49 -17.22
N PRO A 183 -26.63 3.16 -16.10
CA PRO A 183 -25.63 4.20 -16.07
C PRO A 183 -24.26 3.62 -16.41
N ILE A 184 -23.55 4.26 -17.34
CA ILE A 184 -22.17 3.93 -17.69
C ILE A 184 -21.29 4.47 -16.55
N VAL A 185 -20.79 3.58 -15.69
CA VAL A 185 -19.70 3.92 -14.76
C VAL A 185 -18.45 4.04 -15.61
N ALA A 186 -17.83 5.23 -15.66
CA ALA A 186 -16.56 5.40 -16.33
C ALA A 186 -15.50 4.60 -15.57
N GLU A 187 -14.96 3.55 -16.18
CA GLU A 187 -13.90 2.73 -15.59
C GLU A 187 -12.66 3.59 -15.37
N ILE A 188 -12.20 3.68 -14.12
CA ILE A 188 -10.96 4.38 -13.76
C ILE A 188 -9.81 3.50 -14.25
N PRO A 189 -8.86 4.03 -15.02
CA PRO A 189 -7.75 3.21 -15.47
C PRO A 189 -6.87 2.73 -14.32
N ASP A 190 -6.43 1.47 -14.38
CA ASP A 190 -5.63 0.81 -13.34
C ASP A 190 -4.42 1.63 -12.90
N GLU A 191 -3.69 2.26 -13.83
CA GLU A 191 -2.51 3.05 -13.46
C GLU A 191 -2.83 4.34 -12.69
N CYS A 192 -4.10 4.77 -12.69
CA CYS A 192 -4.59 5.86 -11.86
C CYS A 192 -4.93 5.39 -10.43
N GLU A 193 -5.12 4.09 -10.21
CA GLU A 193 -5.31 3.52 -8.88
C GLU A 193 -3.98 2.98 -8.31
N ASN A 194 -3.17 2.38 -9.18
CA ASN A 194 -1.97 1.64 -8.85
C ASN A 194 -0.72 2.31 -9.45
N HIS A 195 -0.11 3.19 -8.66
CA HIS A 195 1.12 3.91 -9.02
C HIS A 195 2.03 4.13 -7.80
N GLY A 196 3.34 4.19 -8.03
CA GLY A 196 4.32 4.57 -7.01
C GLY A 196 4.24 6.05 -6.62
N LEU A 197 4.90 6.41 -5.51
CA LEU A 197 4.98 7.78 -5.03
C LEU A 197 6.41 8.31 -5.09
N LEU A 198 6.54 9.56 -5.55
CA LEU A 198 7.73 10.38 -5.46
C LEU A 198 7.38 11.56 -4.54
N ASP A 199 7.56 11.38 -3.23
CA ASP A 199 7.05 12.29 -2.19
C ASP A 199 8.15 13.04 -1.40
N SER A 200 9.39 12.57 -1.48
CA SER A 200 10.53 13.14 -0.78
C SER A 200 10.77 14.60 -1.14
N ALA A 201 11.00 15.44 -0.13
CA ALA A 201 11.18 16.89 -0.27
C ALA A 201 12.42 17.26 -1.10
N ASP A 202 13.45 16.43 -1.04
CA ASP A 202 14.65 16.56 -1.86
C ASP A 202 14.40 16.40 -3.37
N ARG A 203 13.22 15.93 -3.79
CA ARG A 203 12.78 15.90 -5.21
C ARG A 203 12.18 17.22 -5.69
N SER A 204 12.00 18.19 -4.79
CA SER A 204 11.47 19.49 -5.16
C SER A 204 12.45 20.22 -6.09
N GLN A 205 11.93 20.84 -7.16
CA GLN A 205 12.70 21.82 -7.95
C GLN A 205 13.24 22.99 -7.10
N GLY A 206 12.67 23.22 -5.90
CA GLY A 206 13.14 24.24 -4.96
C GLY A 206 14.28 23.78 -4.05
N PHE A 207 14.46 22.47 -3.86
CA PHE A 207 15.54 21.92 -3.04
C PHE A 207 16.87 22.14 -3.75
N TYR A 208 17.82 22.84 -3.13
CA TYR A 208 19.12 23.15 -3.70
C TYR A 208 20.25 22.68 -2.78
N ASP A 209 21.08 21.78 -3.29
CA ASP A 209 22.28 21.32 -2.59
C ASP A 209 23.36 20.89 -3.61
N PRO A 210 24.48 21.63 -3.73
CA PRO A 210 25.54 21.31 -4.68
C PRO A 210 26.41 20.11 -4.29
N PHE A 211 26.26 19.57 -3.08
CA PHE A 211 27.04 18.44 -2.59
C PHE A 211 26.27 17.11 -2.67
N VAL A 212 24.95 17.17 -2.89
CA VAL A 212 24.08 15.99 -3.00
C VAL A 212 23.89 15.60 -4.47
N SER A 213 24.21 14.35 -4.78
CA SER A 213 24.11 13.79 -6.14
C SER A 213 23.32 12.48 -6.14
N LEU A 214 22.04 12.56 -5.80
CA LEU A 214 21.11 11.43 -5.88
C LEU A 214 20.74 11.12 -7.33
N THR A 215 20.16 9.94 -7.54
CA THR A 215 19.85 9.45 -8.88
C THR A 215 18.61 8.55 -8.89
N ASP A 216 17.93 8.54 -10.04
CA ASP A 216 16.86 7.60 -10.37
C ASP A 216 17.36 6.38 -11.15
N ALA A 217 18.67 6.10 -11.20
CA ALA A 217 19.19 4.88 -11.80
C ALA A 217 18.65 3.59 -11.11
N GLY A 218 18.28 3.69 -9.83
CA GLY A 218 17.61 2.64 -9.07
C GLY A 218 16.09 2.73 -9.06
N LEU A 219 15.48 3.68 -9.79
CA LEU A 219 14.02 3.81 -9.85
C LEU A 219 13.47 2.70 -10.75
N SER A 220 12.69 1.78 -10.16
CA SER A 220 12.06 0.69 -10.90
C SER A 220 11.14 1.22 -12.01
N PRO A 221 11.10 0.59 -13.20
CA PRO A 221 10.17 0.99 -14.24
C PRO A 221 8.72 0.89 -13.77
N GLY A 222 7.89 1.86 -14.10
CA GLY A 222 6.49 1.84 -13.67
C GLY A 222 5.84 3.21 -13.64
N TRP A 223 4.56 3.24 -13.28
CA TRP A 223 3.80 4.46 -13.09
C TRP A 223 4.05 5.06 -11.71
N TYR A 224 4.32 6.35 -11.66
CA TYR A 224 4.53 7.11 -10.43
C TYR A 224 3.78 8.43 -10.47
N ARG A 225 3.46 8.98 -9.30
CA ARG A 225 3.06 10.40 -9.18
C ARG A 225 3.95 11.14 -8.19
N PHE A 226 4.10 12.43 -8.41
CA PHE A 226 4.67 13.34 -7.43
C PHE A 226 3.64 13.65 -6.33
N LYS A 227 4.09 13.73 -5.08
CA LYS A 227 3.26 14.10 -3.92
C LYS A 227 4.06 14.90 -2.89
N ASP A 228 3.37 15.50 -1.93
CA ASP A 228 3.94 16.06 -0.70
C ASP A 228 5.14 17.00 -0.96
N GLY A 229 6.29 16.73 -0.37
CA GLY A 229 7.48 17.60 -0.44
C GLY A 229 8.03 17.75 -1.86
N ALA A 230 7.87 16.73 -2.69
CA ALA A 230 8.27 16.80 -4.10
C ALA A 230 7.38 17.72 -4.94
N GLY A 231 6.18 18.07 -4.46
CA GLY A 231 5.11 18.73 -5.23
C GLY A 231 4.13 17.73 -5.85
N PHE A 232 3.12 18.22 -6.58
CA PHE A 232 2.00 17.37 -7.06
C PHE A 232 2.09 16.99 -8.55
N GLN A 233 3.16 17.41 -9.24
CA GLN A 233 3.42 17.10 -10.63
C GLN A 233 4.92 17.26 -10.90
N MET A 234 5.42 16.72 -12.01
CA MET A 234 6.77 16.95 -12.50
C MET A 234 6.97 18.44 -12.83
N ALA A 235 8.18 18.95 -12.67
CA ALA A 235 8.53 20.27 -13.17
C ALA A 235 8.31 20.34 -14.68
N ASP A 236 7.67 21.39 -15.17
CA ASP A 236 7.32 21.61 -16.58
C ASP A 236 8.16 22.72 -17.23
N ARG A 237 9.24 23.10 -16.56
CA ARG A 237 10.23 24.11 -16.97
C ARG A 237 11.62 23.65 -16.56
N CYS A 238 12.63 24.17 -17.25
CA CYS A 238 14.02 23.86 -16.94
C CYS A 238 14.35 24.13 -15.47
N VAL A 239 14.71 23.06 -14.77
CA VAL A 239 15.23 23.11 -13.40
C VAL A 239 16.73 23.34 -13.48
N LYS A 240 17.27 24.17 -12.58
CA LYS A 240 18.71 24.49 -12.56
C LYS A 240 19.53 23.31 -12.02
N LEU A 241 20.81 23.24 -12.40
CA LEU A 241 21.76 22.27 -11.86
C LEU A 241 21.78 22.31 -10.32
N PHE A 242 22.05 21.17 -9.70
CA PHE A 242 22.13 21.00 -8.23
C PHE A 242 20.81 21.19 -7.47
N HIS A 243 19.69 21.28 -8.17
CA HIS A 243 18.38 21.23 -7.56
C HIS A 243 17.84 19.79 -7.54
N CYS A 244 16.74 19.56 -6.80
CA CYS A 244 16.12 18.25 -6.70
C CYS A 244 17.10 17.14 -6.24
N GLY A 245 18.11 17.55 -5.46
CA GLY A 245 19.11 16.65 -4.88
C GLY A 245 19.90 15.88 -5.93
N THR A 246 20.10 16.44 -7.13
CA THR A 246 20.84 15.79 -8.21
C THR A 246 21.65 16.80 -9.02
N HIS A 247 22.65 16.33 -9.75
CA HIS A 247 23.42 17.22 -10.62
C HIS A 247 22.73 17.41 -11.99
N ALA A 248 22.06 16.39 -12.54
CA ALA A 248 21.32 16.49 -13.80
C ALA A 248 19.81 16.43 -13.56
N THR A 249 19.15 17.58 -13.66
CA THR A 249 17.76 17.77 -13.23
C THR A 249 16.78 17.55 -14.38
N GLY A 250 15.90 16.55 -14.24
CA GLY A 250 14.90 16.17 -15.24
C GLY A 250 13.58 16.92 -15.12
N TRP A 251 13.10 17.49 -16.22
CA TRP A 251 11.83 18.23 -16.30
C TRP A 251 11.05 17.86 -17.58
N LEU A 252 9.73 17.97 -17.52
CA LEU A 252 8.83 17.60 -18.60
C LEU A 252 8.75 18.69 -19.66
N LYS A 253 9.16 18.38 -20.89
CA LYS A 253 9.11 19.31 -22.01
C LYS A 253 7.69 19.40 -22.58
N ASN A 254 7.26 20.61 -22.92
CA ASN A 254 5.94 20.92 -23.50
C ASN A 254 4.74 20.67 -22.56
N GLY A 255 4.99 20.52 -21.25
CA GLY A 255 3.93 20.45 -20.25
C GLY A 255 3.16 19.13 -20.22
N HIS A 256 2.08 19.14 -19.46
CA HIS A 256 1.29 17.95 -19.13
C HIS A 256 0.06 17.77 -20.04
N PRO A 257 -0.39 16.52 -20.27
CA PRO A 257 -1.61 16.28 -21.03
C PRO A 257 -2.90 16.72 -20.31
N THR A 258 -3.98 16.76 -21.07
CA THR A 258 -5.37 16.86 -20.62
C THR A 258 -5.94 15.46 -20.32
N GLN A 259 -7.13 15.40 -19.70
CA GLN A 259 -7.76 14.13 -19.32
C GLN A 259 -8.25 13.34 -20.55
N SER A 260 -8.70 14.03 -21.60
CA SER A 260 -9.17 13.41 -22.85
C SER A 260 -8.06 12.82 -23.72
N GLU A 261 -6.81 13.26 -23.53
CA GLU A 261 -5.66 12.73 -24.26
C GLU A 261 -5.24 11.32 -23.79
N GLY A 262 -5.70 10.86 -22.62
CA GLY A 262 -5.32 9.57 -22.06
C GLY A 262 -3.83 9.51 -21.69
N ALA A 263 -3.20 8.36 -21.91
CA ALA A 263 -1.75 8.20 -21.71
C ALA A 263 -1.00 8.57 -22.99
N VAL A 264 -0.15 9.59 -22.94
CA VAL A 264 0.62 10.08 -24.10
C VAL A 264 2.12 10.04 -23.83
N ALA A 265 2.90 9.83 -24.89
CA ALA A 265 4.35 9.96 -24.82
C ALA A 265 4.74 11.45 -24.67
N ARG A 266 5.66 11.74 -23.75
CA ARG A 266 6.25 13.07 -23.56
C ARG A 266 7.76 12.95 -23.40
N GLU A 267 8.47 13.98 -23.83
CA GLU A 267 9.92 14.10 -23.67
C GLU A 267 10.25 14.73 -22.31
N VAL A 268 11.10 14.08 -21.54
CA VAL A 268 11.80 14.66 -20.40
C VAL A 268 13.17 15.14 -20.87
N CYS A 269 13.48 16.38 -20.54
CA CYS A 269 14.81 16.98 -20.72
C CYS A 269 15.55 16.96 -19.39
N PHE A 270 16.82 16.58 -19.39
CA PHE A 270 17.71 16.75 -18.25
C PHE A 270 18.70 17.87 -18.52
N HIS A 271 18.76 18.82 -17.58
CA HIS A 271 19.72 19.92 -17.64
C HIS A 271 21.12 19.40 -17.24
N TRP A 272 22.11 19.63 -18.09
CA TRP A 272 23.52 19.28 -17.84
C TRP A 272 24.46 20.20 -18.63
N ARG A 273 25.65 20.52 -18.09
CA ARG A 273 26.70 21.31 -18.78
C ARG A 273 26.15 22.55 -19.52
N ASP A 274 25.28 23.32 -18.85
CA ASP A 274 24.63 24.53 -19.36
C ASP A 274 23.60 24.35 -20.49
N ASP A 275 23.26 23.12 -20.88
CA ASP A 275 22.13 22.83 -21.77
C ASP A 275 20.94 22.27 -20.96
N CYS A 276 19.85 23.05 -20.92
CA CYS A 276 18.59 22.67 -20.27
C CYS A 276 17.97 21.35 -20.79
N CYS A 277 18.38 20.87 -21.97
CA CYS A 277 17.91 19.62 -22.56
C CYS A 277 19.05 18.82 -23.18
N TYR A 278 20.10 18.60 -22.39
CA TYR A 278 21.27 17.83 -22.79
C TYR A 278 20.94 16.35 -22.98
N PHE A 279 20.40 15.70 -21.94
CA PHE A 279 19.86 14.33 -22.06
C PHE A 279 18.36 14.37 -22.30
N ARG A 280 17.86 13.37 -23.05
CA ARG A 280 16.46 13.25 -23.45
C ARG A 280 15.96 11.87 -23.13
N GLN A 281 14.77 11.77 -22.54
CA GLN A 281 14.10 10.51 -22.25
C GLN A 281 12.63 10.60 -22.63
N GLN A 282 12.13 9.61 -23.37
CA GLN A 282 10.69 9.47 -23.60
C GLN A 282 10.04 8.72 -22.44
N ILE A 283 8.91 9.24 -21.96
CA ILE A 283 8.09 8.64 -20.88
C ILE A 283 6.62 8.66 -21.29
N MET A 284 5.77 7.88 -20.63
CA MET A 284 4.32 8.05 -20.75
C MET A 284 3.80 8.95 -19.64
N VAL A 285 2.84 9.83 -19.96
CA VAL A 285 2.18 10.70 -18.97
C VAL A 285 0.68 10.61 -19.17
N ARG A 286 -0.06 10.48 -18.06
CA ARG A 286 -1.53 10.51 -18.07
C ARG A 286 -2.03 11.48 -17.02
N ARG A 287 -3.10 12.20 -17.37
CA ARG A 287 -3.91 12.96 -16.41
C ARG A 287 -5.02 12.07 -15.87
N CYS A 288 -4.90 11.67 -14.61
CA CYS A 288 -6.01 11.10 -13.84
C CYS A 288 -6.90 12.26 -13.35
N GLU A 289 -8.02 11.96 -12.68
CA GLU A 289 -9.03 12.97 -12.32
C GLU A 289 -8.45 14.21 -11.63
N HIS A 290 -7.50 14.03 -10.70
CA HIS A 290 -6.95 15.11 -9.89
C HIS A 290 -5.42 15.23 -9.91
N PHE A 291 -4.72 14.36 -10.64
CA PHE A 291 -3.26 14.31 -10.60
C PHE A 291 -2.67 13.72 -11.87
N TYR A 292 -1.36 13.85 -11.99
CA TYR A 292 -0.58 13.29 -13.09
C TYR A 292 0.20 12.07 -12.63
N ILE A 293 0.24 11.07 -13.53
CA ILE A 293 1.11 9.91 -13.40
C ILE A 293 2.08 9.86 -14.57
N TYR A 294 3.27 9.32 -14.30
CA TYR A 294 4.40 9.27 -15.20
C TYR A 294 4.95 7.85 -15.23
N LYS A 295 4.99 7.22 -16.40
CA LYS A 295 5.61 5.91 -16.59
C LYS A 295 7.09 6.10 -16.89
N PHE A 296 7.93 5.88 -15.90
CA PHE A 296 9.37 5.98 -16.07
C PHE A 296 9.93 4.64 -16.57
N PRO A 297 10.80 4.64 -17.60
CA PRO A 297 11.54 3.46 -17.99
C PRO A 297 12.71 3.23 -17.01
N ARG A 298 13.38 2.08 -17.15
CA ARG A 298 14.66 1.85 -16.51
C ARG A 298 15.67 2.88 -17.04
N MET A 299 16.40 3.53 -16.14
CA MET A 299 17.53 4.39 -16.50
C MET A 299 18.80 3.81 -15.88
N ASP A 300 19.87 3.73 -16.68
CA ASP A 300 21.17 3.23 -16.18
C ASP A 300 22.21 4.38 -16.03
N ILE A 301 21.78 5.63 -16.19
CA ILE A 301 22.66 6.80 -16.03
C ILE A 301 22.55 7.30 -14.59
N SER A 302 23.65 7.21 -13.85
CA SER A 302 23.78 7.82 -12.51
C SER A 302 23.59 9.35 -12.58
N TYR A 303 23.43 10.05 -11.45
CA TYR A 303 23.29 11.52 -11.34
C TYR A 303 22.15 12.20 -12.13
N LEU A 304 21.25 11.45 -12.77
CA LEU A 304 19.98 11.95 -13.32
C LEU A 304 18.84 11.67 -12.36
N ARG A 305 17.94 12.66 -12.16
CA ARG A 305 16.73 12.49 -11.35
C ARG A 305 15.56 13.30 -11.90
N TYR A 306 14.34 12.77 -11.83
CA TYR A 306 13.12 13.47 -12.23
C TYR A 306 12.66 14.44 -11.13
N CYS A 307 12.50 15.72 -11.49
CA CYS A 307 12.18 16.78 -10.55
C CYS A 307 10.68 17.03 -10.43
N GLY A 308 10.21 17.17 -9.20
CA GLY A 308 8.85 17.57 -8.91
C GLY A 308 8.71 19.09 -8.81
N LYS A 309 7.54 19.61 -9.17
CA LYS A 309 7.17 21.04 -9.10
C LYS A 309 6.79 21.46 -7.68
N GLY A 310 7.59 21.07 -6.70
CA GLY A 310 7.45 21.50 -5.31
C GLY A 310 8.01 22.91 -5.11
N SER A 311 7.66 23.51 -3.97
CA SER A 311 8.15 24.82 -3.55
C SER A 311 8.94 24.77 -2.24
N VAL A 312 9.35 23.57 -1.80
CA VAL A 312 10.21 23.43 -0.63
C VAL A 312 11.56 24.07 -0.98
N MET A 313 11.81 25.23 -0.39
CA MET A 313 13.09 25.94 -0.50
C MET A 313 13.93 25.55 0.70
N ASP A 314 14.59 24.40 0.60
CA ASP A 314 15.54 23.96 1.61
C ASP A 314 16.94 24.09 1.02
N ASN A 315 17.71 25.00 1.62
CA ASN A 315 19.13 25.22 1.32
C ASN A 315 19.92 24.48 2.38
N HIS A 316 19.86 23.14 2.36
CA HIS A 316 20.41 22.27 3.39
C HIS A 316 21.91 22.52 3.68
N TRP A 317 22.66 23.06 2.71
CA TRP A 317 24.06 23.45 2.88
C TRP A 317 24.28 24.75 3.68
N LEU A 318 23.26 25.57 3.93
CA LEU A 318 23.38 26.76 4.79
C LEU A 318 23.34 26.41 6.29
N THR A 319 23.01 25.16 6.63
CA THR A 319 22.92 24.67 8.01
C THR A 319 24.15 23.89 8.48
N HIS A 320 25.21 23.80 7.66
CA HIS A 320 26.46 23.10 8.00
C HIS A 320 27.72 23.91 7.72
#